data_AF-A0A7K0A2T6-F1
#
_entry.id   AF-A0A7K0A2T6-F1
#
_cell.length_a   1.000
_cell.length_b   1.000
_cell.length_c   1.000
_cell.angle_alpha   90.00
_cell.angle_beta   90.00
_cell.angle_gamma   90.00
#
_symmetry.space_group_name_H-M   'P 1'
#
loop_
_entity.id
_entity.type
_entity.pdbx_description
1 polymer ?
#
loop_
_entity_poly.entity_id
_entity_poly.type
_entity_poly.pdbx_seq_one_letter_code
_entity_poly.pdbx_strand_id
1 'polypeptide(L)' 'MAEQQRITEQELAVYAHGLGMASACTSLTDEQATERINAVHPTGIRNPWTIVNEPFRDGTPNGAPCPDAPDTRRHLLFEC' A
#
# COMPACT_ATOMS: atom_id res chain seq x y z
N MET A 1 -18.97 10.12 4.01
CA MET A 1 -17.70 10.52 4.66
C MET A 1 -17.30 9.53 5.77
N ALA A 2 -17.21 8.23 5.47
CA ALA A 2 -17.06 7.19 6.50
C ALA A 2 -15.85 6.25 6.28
N GLU A 3 -14.92 6.62 5.41
CA GLU A 3 -13.82 5.73 5.00
C GLU A 3 -12.47 6.08 5.64
N GLN A 4 -12.32 7.31 6.13
CA GLN A 4 -11.07 7.78 6.75
C GLN A 4 -10.83 7.23 8.16
N GLN A 5 -11.87 6.87 8.91
CA GLN A 5 -11.73 6.48 10.32
C GLN A 5 -11.23 5.05 10.57
N ARG A 6 -11.13 4.19 9.56
CA ARG A 6 -10.60 2.82 9.72
C ARG A 6 -9.10 2.67 9.38
N ILE A 7 -8.49 3.70 8.82
CA ILE A 7 -7.10 3.66 8.37
C ILE A 7 -6.12 3.72 9.57
N THR A 8 -6.52 4.31 10.71
CA THR A 8 -5.61 4.56 11.85
C THR A 8 -5.24 3.32 12.68
N GLU A 9 -5.96 2.20 12.57
CA GLU A 9 -5.69 1.00 13.40
C GLU A 9 -5.03 -0.16 12.63
N GLN A 10 -5.04 -0.13 11.30
CA GLN A 10 -4.45 -1.20 10.49
C GLN A 10 -2.99 -0.89 10.14
N GLU A 11 -2.07 -1.82 10.45
CA GLU A 11 -0.66 -1.70 10.08
C GLU A 11 -0.45 -1.56 8.56
N LEU A 12 -1.35 -2.14 7.77
CA LEU A 12 -1.46 -2.01 6.30
C LEU A 12 -2.91 -1.66 5.94
N ALA A 13 -3.13 -0.49 5.34
CA ALA A 13 -4.43 -0.04 4.85
C ALA A 13 -4.38 0.15 3.33
N VAL A 14 -4.99 -0.76 2.58
CA VAL A 14 -5.14 -0.66 1.12
C VAL A 14 -6.30 0.28 0.80
N TYR A 15 -6.02 1.40 0.13
CA TYR A 15 -7.01 2.45 -0.17
C TYR A 15 -7.33 2.56 -1.67
N ALA A 16 -6.54 1.93 -2.53
CA ALA A 16 -6.85 1.80 -3.96
C ALA A 16 -6.36 0.43 -4.46
N HIS A 17 -7.22 -0.27 -5.21
CA HIS A 17 -6.92 -1.59 -5.75
C HIS A 17 -7.56 -1.75 -7.13
N GLY A 18 -6.74 -2.04 -8.14
CA GLY A 18 -7.14 -2.26 -9.52
C GLY A 18 -6.74 -3.65 -10.03
N LEU A 19 -6.80 -3.84 -11.36
CA LEU A 19 -6.54 -5.14 -11.99
C LEU A 19 -5.08 -5.62 -11.88
N GLY A 20 -4.13 -4.70 -11.71
CA GLY A 20 -2.71 -5.04 -11.60
C GLY A 20 -1.89 -4.04 -10.79
N MET A 21 -2.55 -3.12 -10.08
CA MET A 21 -1.90 -2.13 -9.22
C MET A 21 -2.68 -1.98 -7.91
N ALA A 22 -1.97 -1.77 -6.80
CA ALA A 22 -2.58 -1.48 -5.51
C ALA A 22 -1.77 -0.42 -4.75
N SER A 23 -2.48 0.48 -4.05
CA SER A 23 -1.86 1.51 -3.21
C SER A 23 -2.27 1.30 -1.76
N ALA A 24 -1.29 1.32 -0.85
CA ALA A 24 -1.51 1.14 0.57
C ALA A 24 -0.80 2.22 1.40
N CYS A 25 -1.37 2.55 2.56
CA CYS A 25 -0.70 3.28 3.64
C CYS A 25 -0.26 2.28 4.69
N THR A 26 1.00 2.32 5.11
CA THR A 26 1.56 1.30 6.01
C THR A 26 2.58 1.87 6.99
N SER A 27 2.65 1.28 8.17
CA SER A 27 3.76 1.43 9.13
C SER A 27 4.75 0.28 9.08
N LEU A 28 4.49 -0.74 8.25
CA LEU A 28 5.31 -1.95 8.12
C LEU A 28 6.55 -1.71 7.25
N THR A 29 7.53 -2.61 7.40
CA THR A 29 8.64 -2.73 6.44
C THR A 29 8.11 -3.20 5.08
N ASP A 30 8.93 -3.05 4.03
CA ASP A 30 8.55 -3.44 2.66
C ASP A 30 8.21 -4.93 2.57
N GLU A 31 9.03 -5.77 3.22
CA GLU A 31 8.83 -7.22 3.31
C GLU A 31 7.52 -7.57 4.01
N GLN A 32 7.27 -7.00 5.19
CA GLN A 32 6.06 -7.23 5.96
C GLN A 32 4.80 -6.72 5.24
N ALA A 33 4.88 -5.57 4.58
CA ALA A 33 3.78 -5.02 3.79
C ALA A 33 3.45 -5.91 2.59
N THR A 34 4.48 -6.43 1.91
CA THR A 34 4.35 -7.34 0.77
C THR A 34 3.75 -8.69 1.19
N GLU A 35 4.22 -9.26 2.30
CA GLU A 35 3.64 -10.48 2.85
C GLU A 35 2.17 -10.26 3.23
N ARG A 36 1.88 -9.16 3.95
CA ARG A 36 0.53 -8.85 4.41
C ARG A 36 -0.44 -8.62 3.25
N ILE A 37 -0.08 -7.82 2.25
CA ILE A 37 -0.99 -7.55 1.11
C ILE A 37 -1.29 -8.83 0.32
N ASN A 38 -0.31 -9.71 0.13
CA ASN A 38 -0.52 -11.00 -0.53
C ASN A 38 -1.41 -11.95 0.29
N ALA A 39 -1.40 -11.85 1.62
CA ALA A 39 -2.27 -12.64 2.48
C ALA A 39 -3.72 -12.12 2.52
N VAL A 40 -3.92 -10.80 2.57
CA VAL A 40 -5.25 -10.19 2.74
C VAL A 40 -5.94 -9.82 1.42
N HIS A 41 -5.17 -9.54 0.38
CA HIS A 41 -5.63 -9.14 -0.95
C HIS A 41 -4.87 -9.91 -2.03
N PRO A 42 -4.98 -11.25 -2.14
CA PRO A 42 -4.30 -12.00 -3.18
C PRO A 42 -4.77 -11.55 -4.58
N THR A 43 -3.85 -11.54 -5.55
CA THR A 43 -4.08 -11.09 -6.93
C THR A 43 -5.05 -11.99 -7.71
N GLY A 44 -5.27 -13.23 -7.24
CA GLY A 44 -6.08 -14.23 -7.93
C GLY A 44 -5.40 -14.83 -9.17
N ILE A 45 -4.18 -14.41 -9.49
CA ILE A 45 -3.33 -14.96 -10.56
C ILE A 45 -2.07 -15.58 -9.96
N ARG A 46 -1.24 -16.20 -10.82
CA ARG A 46 0.01 -16.86 -10.38
C ARG A 46 1.03 -15.87 -9.80
N ASN A 47 0.97 -14.60 -10.18
CA ASN A 47 1.91 -13.58 -9.77
C ASN A 47 1.43 -12.89 -8.48
N PRO A 48 2.22 -12.89 -7.40
CA PRO A 48 1.91 -12.13 -6.19
C PRO A 48 2.13 -10.63 -6.39
N TRP A 49 1.59 -9.82 -5.47
CA TRP A 49 1.94 -8.41 -5.37
C TRP A 49 3.42 -8.22 -5.05
N THR A 50 4.05 -7.27 -5.74
CA THR A 50 5.41 -6.79 -5.48
C THR A 50 5.45 -5.28 -5.44
N ILE A 51 6.32 -4.71 -4.59
CA ILE A 51 6.50 -3.25 -4.53
C ILE A 51 7.21 -2.78 -5.79
N VAL A 52 6.69 -1.70 -6.41
CA VAL A 52 7.30 -1.11 -7.61
C VAL A 52 8.31 -0.03 -7.26
N ASN A 53 9.30 0.18 -8.13
CA ASN A 53 10.22 1.32 -8.00
C ASN A 53 9.71 2.59 -8.71
N GLU A 54 8.51 2.54 -9.27
CA GLU A 54 7.90 3.65 -10.01
C GLU A 54 7.22 4.65 -9.08
N PRO A 55 7.19 5.95 -9.43
CA PRO A 55 6.42 6.93 -8.69
C PRO A 55 4.90 6.69 -8.86
N PHE A 56 4.12 7.25 -7.93
CA PHE A 56 2.68 7.39 -8.10
C PHE A 56 2.35 8.27 -9.32
N ARG A 57 1.09 8.20 -9.78
CA ARG A 57 0.62 8.90 -10.99
C ARG A 57 0.79 10.43 -10.93
N ASP A 58 0.80 10.99 -9.74
CA ASP A 58 1.01 12.43 -9.48
C ASP A 58 2.49 12.82 -9.44
N GLY A 59 3.41 11.87 -9.62
CA GLY A 59 4.87 12.06 -9.54
C GLY A 59 5.44 11.87 -8.15
N THR A 60 4.62 11.60 -7.13
CA THR A 60 5.09 11.32 -5.76
C THR A 60 5.93 10.03 -5.75
N PRO A 61 7.12 10.00 -5.12
CA PRO A 61 7.92 8.78 -5.07
C PRO A 61 7.22 7.67 -4.28
N ASN A 62 7.44 6.42 -4.67
CA ASN A 62 6.99 5.28 -3.86
C ASN A 62 7.74 5.27 -2.51
N GLY A 63 7.03 4.98 -1.43
CA GLY A 63 7.55 5.09 -0.06
C GLY A 63 7.48 6.50 0.53
N ALA A 64 6.81 7.45 -0.13
CA ALA A 64 6.60 8.79 0.41
C ALA A 64 5.88 8.75 1.78
N PRO A 65 6.27 9.61 2.73
CA PRO A 65 5.60 9.73 4.02
C PRO A 65 4.10 10.02 3.86
N CYS A 66 3.30 9.44 4.74
CA CYS A 66 1.86 9.73 4.80
C CYS A 66 1.63 11.12 5.41
N PRO A 67 0.89 12.04 4.77
CA PRO A 67 0.67 13.39 5.30
C PRO A 67 0.01 13.41 6.69
N ASP A 68 -0.83 12.42 7.00
CA ASP A 68 -1.53 12.31 8.28
C ASP A 68 -0.65 11.75 9.41
N ALA A 69 0.45 11.06 9.06
CA ALA A 69 1.34 10.39 10.01
C ALA A 69 2.77 10.23 9.44
N PRO A 70 3.47 11.35 9.15
CA PRO A 70 4.69 11.33 8.34
C PRO A 70 5.86 10.59 9.00
N ASP A 71 5.91 10.54 10.33
CA ASP A 71 6.99 9.90 11.08
C ASP A 71 6.79 8.39 11.25
N THR A 72 5.59 7.87 11.01
CA THR A 72 5.22 6.49 11.34
C THR A 72 4.62 5.71 10.18
N ARG A 73 4.21 6.38 9.10
CA ARG A 73 3.53 5.75 7.97
C ARG A 73 4.01 6.30 6.65
N ARG A 74 3.94 5.45 5.63
CA ARG A 74 4.29 5.76 4.23
C ARG A 74 3.33 5.12 3.26
N HIS A 75 3.30 5.64 2.04
CA HIS A 75 2.51 5.10 0.95
C HIS A 75 3.34 4.16 0.09
N LEU A 76 2.84 2.94 -0.09
CA LEU A 76 3.44 1.93 -0.97
C LEU A 76 2.55 1.66 -2.18
N LEU A 77 3.17 1.57 -3.35
CA LEU A 77 2.57 1.12 -4.60
C LEU A 77 3.05 -0.31 -4.91
N PHE A 78 2.11 -1.17 -5.29
CA PHE A 78 2.31 -2.57 -5.63
C PHE A 78 1.82 -2.86 -7.05
N GLU A 79 2.44 -3.84 -7.71
CA GLU A 79 2.01 -4.42 -9.00
C GLU A 79 1.98 -5.96 -8.95
N CYS A 80 1.33 -6.61 -9.91
CA CYS A 80 1.32 -8.08 -10.07
C CYS A 80 1.44 -8.55 -11.52
#